data_AF-A0A090GN23-F1
#
_entry.id   AF-A0A090GN23-F1
#
_cell.length_a   1.000
_cell.length_b   1.000
_cell.length_c   1.000
_cell.angle_alpha   90.00
_cell.angle_beta   90.00
_cell.angle_gamma   90.00
#
_symmetry.space_group_name_H-M   'P 1'
#
loop_
_entity.id
_entity.type
_entity.pdbx_description
1 polymer ?
#
loop_
_entity_poly.entity_id
_entity_poly.type
_entity_poly.pdbx_seq_one_letter_code
_entity_poly.pdbx_strand_id
1 'polypeptide(L)'
;MSTVQQELNATIALRTASLAQHHSKIVKFVDEVAKQSANEPPTSVEIFSNSGRWYCRVRRGDQTTRPMGPYTKQQAERVQEARRMLIAKRGTARIMFE
;
A
#
# COMPACT_ATOMS: atom_id res chain seq x y z
N MET A 1 18.79 35.85 -31.53
CA MET A 1 19.93 35.21 -30.85
C MET A 1 19.70 35.26 -29.36
N SER A 2 19.82 34.11 -28.69
CA SER A 2 19.78 33.94 -27.22
C SER A 2 20.84 34.79 -26.52
N THR A 3 20.57 35.20 -25.29
CA THR A 3 21.16 34.63 -24.04
C THR A 3 20.77 35.53 -22.86
N VAL A 4 20.12 35.00 -21.82
CA VAL A 4 20.69 34.68 -20.47
C VAL A 4 21.43 35.91 -19.86
N GLN A 5 21.26 36.35 -18.62
CA GLN A 5 21.36 35.59 -17.37
C GLN A 5 21.28 36.58 -16.19
N GLN A 6 20.49 36.20 -15.17
CA GLN A 6 20.77 36.28 -13.73
C GLN A 6 21.77 37.31 -13.17
N GLU A 7 21.31 38.12 -12.22
CA GLU A 7 21.99 38.39 -10.93
C GLU A 7 20.89 38.51 -9.85
N LEU A 8 20.53 37.45 -9.12
CA LEU A 8 21.13 36.95 -7.86
C LEU A 8 21.23 37.99 -6.73
N ASN A 9 20.29 37.80 -5.80
CA ASN A 9 20.47 37.83 -4.34
C ASN A 9 20.45 39.17 -3.60
N ALA A 10 19.40 39.32 -2.79
CA ALA A 10 19.42 39.41 -1.32
C ALA A 10 18.09 40.10 -0.92
N THR A 11 17.13 39.52 -0.19
CA THR A 11 17.23 39.06 1.20
C THR A 11 15.81 38.66 1.65
N ILE A 12 15.63 37.38 1.99
CA ILE A 12 14.77 36.87 3.09
C ILE A 12 13.25 37.10 3.01
N ALA A 13 12.52 36.03 2.66
CA ALA A 13 11.30 35.65 3.37
C ALA A 13 11.05 34.14 3.22
N LEU A 14 11.54 33.40 4.21
CA LEU A 14 11.05 32.11 4.71
C LEU A 14 9.85 31.50 3.97
N ARG A 15 10.10 30.44 3.19
CA ARG A 15 9.21 29.29 3.03
C ARG A 15 10.03 28.13 2.49
N THR A 16 10.72 27.45 3.39
CA THR A 16 11.21 26.09 3.21
C THR A 16 10.01 25.15 3.09
N ALA A 17 9.35 25.17 1.93
CA ALA A 17 8.53 24.06 1.49
C ALA A 17 9.50 22.99 0.98
N SER A 18 9.83 22.04 1.85
CA SER A 18 10.37 20.76 1.42
C SER A 18 9.38 20.15 0.42
N LEU A 19 9.65 20.32 -0.87
CA LEU A 19 8.98 19.57 -1.91
C LEU A 19 9.49 18.13 -1.78
N ALA A 20 8.74 17.33 -1.01
CA ALA A 20 8.93 15.90 -0.97
C ALA A 20 8.95 15.40 -2.42
N GLN A 21 10.12 14.94 -2.87
CA GLN A 21 10.28 14.33 -4.17
C GLN A 21 9.50 13.03 -4.16
N HIS A 22 8.23 13.09 -4.54
CA HIS A 22 7.39 11.92 -4.71
C HIS A 22 7.86 11.19 -5.96
N HIS A 23 8.76 10.23 -5.79
CA HIS A 23 9.13 9.27 -6.83
C HIS A 23 7.98 8.28 -7.06
N SER A 24 6.90 8.72 -7.71
CA SER A 24 5.85 7.82 -8.18
C SER A 24 6.32 7.15 -9.47
N LYS A 25 6.99 6.00 -9.34
CA LYS A 25 7.28 5.13 -10.49
C LYS A 25 5.98 4.41 -10.88
N ILE A 26 5.42 4.77 -12.03
CA ILE A 26 4.26 4.06 -12.60
C ILE A 26 4.75 2.67 -13.03
N VAL A 27 4.34 1.63 -12.30
CA VAL A 27 4.54 0.24 -12.68
C VAL A 27 3.42 -0.12 -13.65
N LYS A 28 3.74 -0.17 -14.95
CA LYS A 28 2.83 -0.75 -15.96
C LYS A 28 2.82 -2.26 -15.75
N PHE A 29 1.76 -2.79 -15.17
CA PHE A 29 1.52 -4.23 -15.14
C PHE A 29 1.12 -4.68 -16.55
N VAL A 30 1.77 -5.72 -17.06
CA VAL A 30 1.48 -6.31 -18.37
C VAL A 30 0.09 -6.94 -18.30
N ASP A 31 -0.78 -6.59 -19.24
CA ASP A 31 -2.20 -7.01 -19.34
C ASP A 31 -2.43 -8.54 -19.37
N GLU A 32 -1.37 -9.33 -19.43
CA GLU A 32 -1.41 -10.77 -19.60
C GLU A 32 -1.84 -11.51 -18.31
N VAL A 33 -1.70 -10.90 -17.13
CA VAL A 33 -2.17 -11.48 -15.86
C VAL A 33 -3.67 -11.16 -15.60
N ALA A 34 -4.22 -10.12 -16.24
CA ALA A 34 -5.60 -9.69 -16.02
C ALA A 34 -6.66 -10.65 -16.61
N LYS A 35 -6.26 -11.55 -17.52
CA LYS A 35 -7.20 -12.45 -18.22
C LYS A 35 -7.59 -13.70 -17.43
N GLN A 36 -6.86 -14.06 -16.36
CA GLN A 36 -7.15 -15.29 -15.60
C GLN A 36 -8.08 -15.08 -14.39
N SER A 37 -8.30 -13.84 -13.93
CA SER A 37 -9.09 -13.56 -12.72
C SER A 37 -10.21 -12.54 -12.90
N ALA A 38 -10.69 -12.30 -14.14
CA ALA A 38 -11.64 -11.22 -14.43
C ALA A 38 -12.98 -11.31 -13.65
N ASN A 39 -13.29 -12.46 -13.05
CA ASN A 39 -14.51 -12.68 -12.27
C ASN A 39 -14.29 -12.88 -10.77
N GLU A 40 -13.05 -12.97 -10.28
CA GLU A 40 -12.79 -13.09 -8.84
C GLU A 40 -12.36 -11.73 -8.27
N PRO A 41 -13.03 -11.24 -7.22
CA PRO A 41 -12.67 -9.95 -6.65
C PRO A 41 -11.26 -10.02 -6.04
N PRO A 42 -10.46 -8.95 -6.19
CA PRO A 42 -9.07 -8.95 -5.73
C PRO A 42 -9.00 -9.22 -4.22
N THR A 43 -8.05 -10.06 -3.83
CA THR A 43 -7.79 -10.34 -2.42
C THR A 43 -6.73 -9.38 -1.88
N SER A 44 -7.05 -8.67 -0.80
CA SER A 44 -6.16 -7.75 -0.11
C SER A 44 -5.99 -8.16 1.37
N VAL A 45 -4.84 -7.82 1.94
CA VAL A 45 -4.58 -7.96 3.39
C VAL A 45 -4.59 -6.57 4.00
N GLU A 46 -5.54 -6.33 4.89
CA GLU A 46 -5.76 -5.06 5.56
C GLU A 46 -5.23 -5.11 7.00
N ILE A 47 -4.67 -3.99 7.46
CA ILE A 47 -4.43 -3.75 8.88
C ILE A 47 -5.23 -2.53 9.31
N PHE A 48 -5.81 -2.59 10.51
CA PHE A 48 -6.58 -1.49 11.06
C PHE A 48 -6.37 -1.42 12.58
N SER A 49 -6.53 -0.22 13.12
CA SER A 49 -6.51 0.00 14.57
C SER A 49 -7.93 0.08 15.12
N ASN A 50 -8.20 -0.67 16.19
CA ASN A 50 -9.40 -0.50 17.01
C ASN A 50 -8.96 -0.29 18.46
N SER A 51 -9.35 0.83 19.07
CA SER A 51 -9.07 1.13 20.48
C SER A 51 -7.57 1.04 20.84
N GLY A 52 -6.70 1.54 19.96
CA GLY A 52 -5.24 1.49 20.14
C GLY A 52 -4.58 0.12 19.90
N ARG A 53 -5.37 -0.92 19.59
CA ARG A 53 -4.88 -2.26 19.25
C ARG A 53 -4.93 -2.46 17.74
N TRP A 54 -3.92 -3.12 17.19
CA TRP A 54 -3.86 -3.39 15.75
C TRP A 54 -4.38 -4.77 15.42
N TYR A 55 -5.07 -4.88 14.30
CA TYR A 55 -5.63 -6.12 13.79
C TYR A 55 -5.31 -6.26 12.31
N CYS A 56 -5.24 -7.50 11.86
CA CYS A 56 -5.05 -7.86 10.47
C CYS A 56 -6.23 -8.71 9.99
N ARG A 57 -6.75 -8.45 8.80
CA ARG A 57 -7.77 -9.29 8.15
C ARG A 57 -7.50 -9.39 6.66
N VAL A 58 -8.05 -10.41 6.02
CA VAL A 58 -8.03 -10.54 4.57
C VAL A 58 -9.40 -10.16 4.04
N ARG A 59 -9.44 -9.33 3.00
CA ARG A 59 -10.66 -8.93 2.29
C ARG A 59 -10.61 -9.53 0.88
N ARG A 60 -11.74 -10.08 0.43
CA ARG A 60 -11.93 -10.57 -0.94
C ARG A 60 -13.30 -10.10 -1.41
N GLY A 61 -13.32 -9.05 -2.23
CA GLY A 61 -14.58 -8.35 -2.54
C GLY A 61 -15.22 -7.85 -1.26
N ASP A 62 -16.50 -8.15 -1.03
CA ASP A 62 -17.21 -7.74 0.18
C ASP A 62 -17.03 -8.67 1.38
N GLN A 63 -16.42 -9.83 1.16
CA GLN A 63 -16.17 -10.80 2.22
C GLN A 63 -14.89 -10.46 2.98
N THR A 64 -14.90 -10.66 4.30
CA THR A 64 -13.72 -10.44 5.14
C THR A 64 -13.49 -11.60 6.08
N THR A 65 -12.23 -11.86 6.42
CA THR A 65 -11.92 -12.81 7.49
C THR A 65 -12.12 -12.17 8.85
N ARG A 66 -12.31 -13.00 9.88
CA ARG A 66 -12.20 -12.56 11.27
C ARG A 66 -10.92 -11.75 11.51
N PRO A 67 -11.00 -10.62 12.21
CA PRO A 67 -9.82 -9.87 12.62
C PRO A 67 -8.88 -10.73 13.46
N MET A 68 -7.61 -10.81 13.03
CA MET A 68 -6.54 -11.42 13.79
C MET A 68 -5.80 -10.36 14.59
N GLY A 69 -5.52 -10.66 15.85
CA GLY A 69 -4.86 -9.75 16.78
C GLY A 69 -5.35 -9.99 18.20
N PRO A 70 -5.06 -9.07 19.14
CA PRO A 70 -4.42 -7.77 18.93
C PRO A 70 -2.89 -7.85 18.71
N TYR A 71 -2.36 -6.92 17.93
CA TYR A 71 -0.94 -6.75 17.63
C TYR A 71 -0.45 -5.33 17.99
N THR A 72 0.87 -5.17 18.09
CA THR A 72 1.50 -3.85 17.94
C THR A 72 1.51 -3.43 16.46
N LYS A 73 1.69 -2.13 16.17
CA LYS A 73 1.75 -1.63 14.80
C LYS A 73 2.79 -2.35 13.95
N GLN A 74 4.01 -2.48 14.47
CA GLN A 74 5.12 -3.14 13.77
C GLN A 74 4.85 -4.64 13.55
N GLN A 75 4.18 -5.30 14.51
CA GLN A 75 3.76 -6.69 14.32
C GLN A 75 2.69 -6.82 13.24
N ALA A 76 1.70 -5.91 13.22
CA ALA A 76 0.65 -5.92 12.22
C ALA A 76 1.21 -5.75 10.79
N GLU A 77 2.18 -4.85 10.60
CA GLU A 77 2.87 -4.66 9.32
C GLU A 77 3.62 -5.93 8.87
N ARG A 78 4.36 -6.58 9.78
CA ARG A 78 5.05 -7.85 9.48
C ARG A 78 4.06 -8.98 9.15
N VAL A 79 2.97 -9.07 9.89
CA VAL A 79 1.91 -10.07 9.68
C VAL A 79 1.21 -9.83 8.33
N GLN A 80 0.96 -8.56 7.98
CA GLN A 80 0.39 -8.19 6.69
C GLN A 80 1.27 -8.67 5.54
N GLU A 81 2.57 -8.40 5.59
CA GLU A 81 3.52 -8.81 4.55
C GLU A 81 3.65 -10.34 4.48
N ALA A 82 3.77 -11.01 5.63
CA ALA A 82 3.81 -12.46 5.68
C ALA A 82 2.56 -13.11 5.08
N ARG A 83 1.37 -12.56 5.37
CA ARG A 83 0.11 -13.03 4.78
C ARG A 83 0.03 -12.74 3.29
N ARG A 84 0.45 -11.56 2.84
CA ARG A 84 0.50 -11.21 1.42
C ARG A 84 1.36 -12.22 0.65
N MET A 85 2.55 -12.53 1.16
CA MET A 85 3.43 -13.56 0.57
C MET A 85 2.80 -14.96 0.59
N LEU A 86 2.14 -15.35 1.69
CA LEU A 86 1.49 -16.65 1.80
C LEU A 86 0.32 -16.79 0.82
N ILE A 87 -0.48 -15.74 0.64
CA ILE A 87 -1.58 -15.71 -0.34
C ILE A 87 -1.04 -15.76 -1.76
N ALA A 88 0.02 -15.00 -2.07
CA ALA A 88 0.66 -15.06 -3.37
C ALA A 88 1.22 -16.46 -3.68
N LYS A 89 1.76 -17.16 -2.67
CA LYS A 89 2.36 -18.50 -2.84
C LYS A 89 1.36 -19.65 -2.84
N ARG A 90 0.31 -19.59 -2.00
CA ARG A 90 -0.62 -20.70 -1.75
C ARG A 90 -2.06 -20.42 -2.18
N GLY A 91 -2.34 -19.21 -2.67
CA GLY A 91 -3.70 -18.74 -2.94
C GLY A 91 -4.52 -18.54 -1.67
N THR A 92 -5.83 -18.38 -1.86
CA THR A 92 -6.81 -18.11 -0.81
C THR A 92 -7.62 -19.34 -0.39
N ALA A 93 -7.34 -20.52 -0.95
CA ALA A 93 -8.11 -21.75 -0.74
C ALA A 93 -8.20 -22.21 0.74
N ARG A 94 -7.25 -21.78 1.59
CA ARG A 94 -7.23 -22.11 3.03
C ARG A 94 -7.70 -20.97 3.92
N ILE A 95 -8.25 -19.90 3.33
CA ILE A 95 -8.75 -18.73 4.06
C ILE A 95 -10.26 -18.84 4.19
N MET A 96 -10.73 -18.83 5.43
CA MET A 96 -12.15 -18.81 5.75
C MET A 96 -12.63 -17.35 5.79
N PHE A 97 -13.51 -17.01 4.87
CA PHE A 97 -14.18 -15.72 4.81
C PHE A 97 -15.56 -15.81 5.47
N GLU A 98 -15.99 -14.72 6.11
CA GLU A 98 -17.36 -14.53 6.62
C GLU A 98 -18.26 -13.85 5.59
#